data_AF-W1W8B3-F1
#
_entry.id   AF-W1W8B3-F1
#
_cell.length_a   1.000
_cell.length_b   1.000
_cell.length_c   1.000
_cell.angle_alpha   90.00
_cell.angle_beta   90.00
_cell.angle_gamma   90.00
#
_symmetry.space_group_name_H-M   'P 1'
#
loop_
_entity.id
_entity.type
_entity.pdbx_description
1 polymer ?
#
loop_
_entity_poly.entity_id
_entity_poly.type
_entity_poly.pdbx_seq_one_letter_code
_entity_poly.pdbx_strand_id
1 'polypeptide(L)'
;MNAIISPDYYYVLTVAGQSNAMAYGEGLPLPDGEDALHPRIKQLARFAHTHPGGPSCHFNDIIPLTHCPHDVQDMQSYHHPLATNHQTQYGTVGQALHIARKLLPFIPDNAGVLIVPCCRGGSAFTAGSEGTYSERH
;
A
#
# COMPACT_ATOMS: atom_id res chain seq x y z
N MET A 1 18.56 -2.50 22.37
CA MET A 1 17.81 -1.82 21.29
C MET A 1 18.34 -2.40 19.99
N ASN A 2 17.57 -3.24 19.30
CA ASN A 2 17.97 -3.70 17.97
C ASN A 2 17.87 -2.51 17.02
N ALA A 3 18.97 -2.13 16.39
CA ALA A 3 18.93 -1.13 15.34
C ALA A 3 17.93 -1.60 14.28
N ILE A 4 16.99 -0.73 13.89
CA ILE A 4 16.13 -1.01 12.74
C ILE A 4 17.01 -0.81 11.51
N ILE A 5 17.57 -1.91 11.00
CA ILE A 5 18.42 -1.91 9.81
C ILE A 5 17.49 -2.00 8.59
N SER A 6 17.69 -1.15 7.60
CA SER A 6 17.04 -1.27 6.30
C SER A 6 17.42 -2.61 5.65
N PRO A 7 16.50 -3.35 5.01
CA PRO A 7 16.84 -4.58 4.32
C PRO A 7 17.97 -4.40 3.30
N ASP A 8 18.82 -5.41 3.15
CA ASP A 8 19.85 -5.48 2.11
C ASP A 8 19.21 -5.60 0.71
N TYR A 9 18.08 -6.30 0.62
CA TYR A 9 17.30 -6.48 -0.59
C TYR A 9 15.83 -6.79 -0.28
N TYR A 10 14.99 -6.87 -1.32
CA TYR A 10 13.57 -7.14 -1.20
C TYR A 10 13.14 -8.34 -2.06
N TYR A 11 12.25 -9.17 -1.51
CA TYR A 11 11.38 -10.03 -2.30
C TYR A 11 10.25 -9.18 -2.86
N VAL A 12 10.13 -9.15 -4.18
CA VAL A 12 9.18 -8.27 -4.88
C VAL A 12 7.91 -9.03 -5.22
N LEU A 13 6.75 -8.44 -4.92
CA LEU A 13 5.44 -8.97 -5.30
C LEU A 13 4.59 -7.87 -5.93
N THR A 14 4.30 -8.03 -7.22
CA THR A 14 3.36 -7.14 -7.92
C THR A 14 1.93 -7.52 -7.58
N VAL A 15 1.12 -6.52 -7.23
CA VAL A 15 -0.32 -6.66 -6.96
C VAL A 15 -1.06 -5.83 -8.00
N ALA A 16 -1.87 -6.48 -8.83
CA ALA A 16 -2.57 -5.84 -9.94
C ALA A 16 -3.98 -6.44 -10.11
N GLY A 17 -4.85 -5.69 -10.78
CA GLY A 17 -6.23 -6.09 -11.06
C GLY A 17 -7.22 -4.95 -10.82
N GLN A 18 -8.47 -5.32 -10.57
CA GLN A 18 -9.55 -4.40 -10.26
C GLN A 18 -9.78 -4.25 -8.74
N SER A 19 -10.97 -3.79 -8.34
CA SER A 19 -11.31 -3.44 -6.95
C SER A 19 -10.92 -4.48 -5.90
N ASN A 20 -11.21 -5.76 -6.15
CA ASN A 20 -10.96 -6.84 -5.17
C ASN A 20 -9.47 -7.19 -5.01
N ALA A 21 -8.58 -6.65 -5.84
CA ALA A 21 -7.14 -6.78 -5.67
C ALA A 21 -6.54 -5.69 -4.76
N MET A 22 -7.32 -4.66 -4.42
CA MET A 22 -6.88 -3.45 -3.72
C MET A 22 -7.80 -3.05 -2.56
N ALA A 23 -7.59 -1.86 -2.02
CA ALA A 23 -8.31 -1.35 -0.86
C ALA A 23 -9.78 -1.03 -1.15
N TYR A 24 -10.64 -2.05 -1.08
CA TYR A 24 -12.10 -1.92 -1.17
C TYR A 24 -12.84 -2.46 0.06
N GLY A 25 -12.12 -2.96 1.07
CA GLY A 25 -12.71 -3.31 2.36
C GLY A 25 -13.17 -2.04 3.09
N GLU A 26 -14.47 -1.93 3.36
CA GLU A 26 -15.06 -0.74 3.99
C GLU A 26 -14.99 -0.75 5.52
N GLY A 27 -14.52 -1.85 6.12
CA GLY A 27 -14.33 -1.93 7.58
C GLY A 27 -13.30 -0.92 8.09
N LEU A 28 -13.43 -0.55 9.37
CA LEU A 28 -12.50 0.37 10.03
C LEU A 28 -11.07 -0.20 10.05
N PRO A 29 -10.05 0.54 9.57
CA PRO A 29 -8.67 0.12 9.71
C PRO A 29 -8.21 0.02 11.18
N LEU A 30 -7.38 -0.98 11.47
CA LEU A 30 -6.85 -1.31 12.79
C LEU A 30 -5.32 -1.14 12.85
N PRO A 31 -4.80 0.10 12.79
CA PRO A 31 -3.37 0.38 12.63
C PRO A 31 -2.50 -0.01 13.84
N ASP A 32 -3.10 -0.24 15.00
CA ASP A 32 -2.40 -0.74 16.19
C ASP A 32 -2.47 -2.28 16.32
N GLY A 33 -3.15 -2.95 15.39
CA GLY A 33 -3.37 -4.39 15.37
C GLY A 33 -3.03 -5.00 14.01
N GLU A 34 -4.04 -5.55 13.35
CA GLU A 34 -3.92 -6.33 12.11
C GLU A 34 -3.36 -5.51 10.94
N ASP A 35 -3.63 -4.21 10.92
CA ASP A 35 -3.23 -3.26 9.89
C ASP A 35 -1.98 -2.46 10.26
N ALA A 36 -1.28 -2.87 11.32
CA ALA A 36 -0.05 -2.19 11.73
C ALA A 36 0.98 -2.10 10.61
N LEU A 37 1.92 -1.17 10.70
CA LEU A 37 3.04 -1.07 9.77
C LEU A 37 4.13 -2.07 10.16
N HIS A 38 5.03 -2.38 9.22
CA HIS A 38 6.24 -3.15 9.52
C HIS A 38 7.46 -2.54 8.82
N PRO A 39 8.60 -2.33 9.52
CA PRO A 39 9.76 -1.64 8.94
C PRO A 39 10.40 -2.36 7.74
N ARG A 40 10.28 -3.69 7.65
CA ARG A 40 10.76 -4.52 6.51
C ARG A 40 9.73 -4.69 5.38
N ILE A 41 8.54 -4.10 5.47
CA ILE A 41 7.48 -4.23 4.45
C ILE A 41 7.23 -2.86 3.80
N LYS A 42 7.45 -2.78 2.49
CA LYS A 42 7.47 -1.54 1.71
C LYS A 42 6.59 -1.64 0.48
N GLN A 43 6.31 -0.49 -0.13
CA GLN A 43 5.68 -0.39 -1.44
C GLN A 43 6.38 0.67 -2.31
N LEU A 44 6.19 0.58 -3.62
CA LEU A 44 6.52 1.69 -4.52
C LEU A 44 5.43 2.76 -4.44
N ALA A 45 5.85 4.00 -4.21
CA ALA A 45 4.95 5.13 -4.08
C ALA A 45 4.35 5.58 -5.43
N ARG A 46 3.13 6.13 -5.39
CA ARG A 46 2.46 6.77 -6.51
C ARG A 46 1.98 8.18 -6.24
N PHE A 47 1.38 8.40 -5.06
CA PHE A 47 0.77 9.68 -4.71
C PHE A 47 1.83 10.70 -4.24
N ALA A 48 1.44 11.97 -4.14
CA ALA A 48 2.34 13.06 -3.74
C ALA A 48 2.79 12.98 -2.28
N HIS A 49 2.03 12.25 -1.46
CA HIS A 49 2.30 11.97 -0.05
C HIS A 49 2.08 10.49 0.25
N THR A 50 2.72 9.96 1.29
CA THR A 50 2.59 8.54 1.67
C THR A 50 1.19 8.15 2.16
N HIS A 51 0.46 9.12 2.71
CA HIS A 51 -0.94 9.06 3.12
C HIS A 51 -1.43 10.51 3.36
N PRO A 52 -2.74 10.76 3.55
CA PRO A 52 -3.23 12.09 3.88
C PRO A 52 -2.53 12.65 5.12
N GLY A 53 -1.90 13.82 4.99
CA GLY A 53 -1.11 14.46 6.05
C GLY A 53 0.29 13.87 6.30
N GLY A 54 0.69 12.85 5.53
CA GLY A 54 2.00 12.20 5.63
C GLY A 54 3.11 12.94 4.88
N PRO A 55 4.37 12.46 5.00
CA PRO A 55 5.51 12.96 4.25
C PRO A 55 5.28 12.94 2.74
N SER A 56 5.91 13.88 2.02
CA SER A 56 5.93 13.85 0.56
C SER A 56 6.74 12.65 0.06
N CYS A 57 6.31 12.07 -1.06
CA CYS A 57 7.03 11.05 -1.79
C CYS A 57 6.90 11.29 -3.29
N HIS A 58 7.89 10.83 -4.05
CA HIS A 58 7.88 10.81 -5.50
C HIS A 58 7.45 9.43 -5.99
N PHE A 59 7.05 9.35 -7.25
CA PHE A 59 6.73 8.07 -7.88
C PHE A 59 7.93 7.11 -7.78
N ASN A 60 7.65 5.85 -7.45
CA ASN A 60 8.61 4.78 -7.20
C ASN A 60 9.54 4.96 -5.99
N ASP A 61 9.34 5.98 -5.13
CA ASP A 61 10.01 6.00 -3.83
C ASP A 61 9.62 4.76 -3.01
N ILE A 62 10.60 4.20 -2.29
CA ILE A 62 10.36 3.08 -1.36
C ILE A 62 9.78 3.65 -0.06
N ILE A 63 8.48 3.44 0.15
CA ILE A 63 7.74 3.93 1.31
C ILE A 63 7.15 2.78 2.12
N PRO A 64 6.69 2.99 3.37
CA PRO A 64 5.94 1.97 4.10
C PRO A 64 4.72 1.48 3.32
N LEU A 65 4.51 0.17 3.27
CA LEU A 65 3.22 -0.38 2.87
C LEU A 65 2.23 -0.26 4.03
N THR A 66 1.03 0.22 3.75
CA THR A 66 -0.06 0.37 4.72
C THR A 66 -1.28 -0.44 4.27
N HIS A 67 -2.37 -0.40 5.05
CA HIS A 67 -3.63 -1.06 4.68
C HIS A 67 -4.32 -0.47 3.45
N CYS A 68 -3.95 0.75 3.03
CA CYS A 68 -4.48 1.42 1.84
C CYS A 68 -3.33 1.76 0.86
N PRO A 69 -2.96 0.83 -0.05
CA PRO A 69 -1.75 0.95 -0.89
C PRO A 69 -1.82 2.03 -1.96
N HIS A 70 -0.67 2.31 -2.57
CA HIS A 70 -0.46 3.28 -3.66
C HIS A 70 -0.85 2.71 -5.05
N ASP A 71 -2.01 2.06 -5.13
CA ASP A 71 -2.61 1.57 -6.37
C ASP A 71 -2.92 2.73 -7.34
N VAL A 72 -3.26 2.43 -8.60
CA VAL A 72 -3.56 3.46 -9.61
C VAL A 72 -4.72 4.37 -9.18
N GLN A 73 -5.68 3.80 -8.44
CA GLN A 73 -6.76 4.56 -7.82
C GLN A 73 -6.44 4.84 -6.35
N ASP A 74 -6.51 6.11 -5.98
CA ASP A 74 -6.36 6.55 -4.59
C ASP A 74 -7.65 6.31 -3.81
N MET A 75 -7.55 5.45 -2.80
CA MET A 75 -8.65 5.12 -1.88
C MET A 75 -8.45 5.70 -0.48
N GLN A 76 -7.39 6.48 -0.24
CA GLN A 76 -6.96 6.90 1.09
C GLN A 76 -7.93 7.92 1.73
N SER A 77 -8.75 8.61 0.93
CA SER A 77 -9.76 9.57 1.45
C SER A 77 -11.16 8.95 1.66
N TYR A 78 -11.34 7.65 1.39
CA TYR A 78 -12.61 6.95 1.61
C TYR A 78 -12.73 6.49 3.07
N HIS A 79 -12.83 7.44 3.99
CA HIS A 79 -12.80 7.18 5.43
C HIS A 79 -14.04 6.44 5.92
N HIS A 80 -13.83 5.48 6.81
CA HIS A 80 -14.92 4.90 7.60
C HIS A 80 -15.54 5.98 8.51
N PRO A 81 -16.88 6.04 8.69
CA PRO A 81 -17.54 7.07 9.50
C PRO A 81 -17.11 7.13 10.97
N LEU A 82 -16.55 6.03 11.49
CA LEU A 82 -16.06 5.90 12.87
C LEU A 82 -14.52 5.99 12.98
N ALA A 83 -13.83 6.41 11.91
CA ALA A 83 -12.39 6.65 11.98
C ALA A 83 -12.11 7.83 12.92
N THR A 84 -11.34 7.60 13.98
CA THR A 84 -11.06 8.63 14.99
C THR A 84 -9.79 9.42 14.67
N ASN A 85 -8.83 8.80 14.00
CA ASN A 85 -7.58 9.43 13.60
C ASN A 85 -7.32 9.21 12.11
N HIS A 86 -7.58 10.22 11.28
CA HIS A 86 -7.38 10.13 9.83
C HIS A 86 -5.91 10.08 9.41
N GLN A 87 -4.95 10.24 10.32
CA GLN A 87 -3.54 10.03 10.02
C GLN A 87 -3.17 8.54 9.98
N THR A 88 -3.93 7.67 10.67
CA THR A 88 -3.62 6.24 10.79
C THR A 88 -4.77 5.32 10.36
N GLN A 89 -6.03 5.79 10.47
CA GLN A 89 -7.25 5.08 10.09
C GLN A 89 -7.87 5.64 8.80
N TYR A 90 -7.03 6.10 7.87
CA TYR A 90 -7.50 6.66 6.60
C TYR A 90 -8.03 5.59 5.64
N GLY A 91 -8.94 5.99 4.74
CA GLY A 91 -9.36 5.16 3.61
C GLY A 91 -10.01 3.82 3.97
N THR A 92 -10.01 2.96 2.95
CA THR A 92 -10.45 1.56 2.96
C THR A 92 -9.26 0.60 3.15
N VAL A 93 -9.56 -0.69 3.32
CA VAL A 93 -8.58 -1.74 3.63
C VAL A 93 -8.37 -2.68 2.43
N GLY A 94 -7.11 -2.97 2.10
CA GLY A 94 -6.68 -3.92 1.07
C GLY A 94 -5.72 -4.97 1.62
N GLN A 95 -5.69 -6.14 0.99
CA GLN A 95 -5.02 -7.35 1.50
C GLN A 95 -3.48 -7.37 1.33
N ALA A 96 -2.91 -6.45 0.55
CA ALA A 96 -1.48 -6.48 0.21
C ALA A 96 -0.58 -6.44 1.45
N LEU A 97 -0.95 -5.64 2.45
CA LEU A 97 -0.25 -5.57 3.73
C LEU A 97 -0.28 -6.91 4.47
N HIS A 98 -1.44 -7.55 4.55
CA HIS A 98 -1.60 -8.81 5.27
C HIS A 98 -0.86 -9.96 4.58
N ILE A 99 -0.86 -9.99 3.24
CA ILE A 99 -0.07 -10.95 2.46
C ILE A 99 1.41 -10.77 2.77
N ALA A 100 1.93 -9.55 2.66
CA ALA A 100 3.34 -9.26 2.92
C ALA A 100 3.74 -9.62 4.37
N ARG A 101 2.88 -9.29 5.36
CA ARG A 101 3.09 -9.65 6.77
C ARG A 101 3.16 -11.14 6.99
N LYS A 102 2.29 -11.92 6.33
CA LYS A 102 2.28 -13.39 6.43
C LYS A 102 3.47 -14.04 5.72
N LEU A 103 4.02 -13.42 4.67
CA LEU A 103 5.20 -13.91 3.97
C LEU A 103 6.51 -13.60 4.70
N LEU A 104 6.57 -12.49 5.44
CA LEU A 104 7.79 -11.99 6.07
C LEU A 104 8.54 -13.04 6.94
N PRO A 105 7.89 -13.91 7.74
CA PRO A 105 8.58 -14.93 8.53
C PRO A 105 9.31 -16.01 7.69
N PHE A 106 9.04 -16.07 6.38
CA PHE A 106 9.59 -17.09 5.48
C PHE A 106 10.72 -16.56 4.59
N ILE A 107 11.18 -15.32 4.80
CA ILE A 107 12.31 -14.74 4.07
C ILE A 107 13.49 -14.45 5.03
N PRO A 108 14.73 -14.36 4.54
CA PRO A 108 15.90 -14.09 5.38
C PRO A 108 15.78 -12.79 6.20
N ASP A 109 16.40 -12.74 7.38
CA ASP A 109 16.32 -11.58 8.29
C ASP A 109 16.83 -10.27 7.66
N ASN A 110 17.79 -10.36 6.74
CA ASN A 110 18.32 -9.22 6.01
C ASN A 110 17.48 -8.81 4.79
N ALA A 111 16.38 -9.51 4.50
CA ALA A 111 15.48 -9.21 3.37
C ALA A 111 14.18 -8.54 3.83
N GLY A 112 13.58 -7.75 2.94
CA GLY A 112 12.24 -7.17 3.11
C GLY A 112 11.25 -7.68 2.06
N VAL A 113 10.00 -7.24 2.17
CA VAL A 113 8.98 -7.43 1.11
C VAL A 113 8.70 -6.08 0.47
N LEU A 114 8.78 -6.01 -0.87
CA LEU A 114 8.42 -4.83 -1.64
C LEU A 114 7.18 -5.14 -2.49
N ILE A 115 6.07 -4.47 -2.18
CA ILE A 115 4.85 -4.54 -2.97
C ILE A 115 4.91 -3.52 -4.11
N VAL A 116 4.47 -3.93 -5.30
CA VAL A 116 4.29 -3.04 -6.46
C VAL A 116 2.79 -2.93 -6.75
N PRO A 117 2.08 -1.95 -6.15
CA PRO A 117 0.63 -1.80 -6.28
C PRO A 117 0.23 -1.13 -7.61
N CYS A 118 -0.57 -1.84 -8.40
CA CYS A 118 -0.92 -1.49 -9.77
C CYS A 118 -2.41 -1.72 -10.08
N CYS A 119 -3.27 -1.71 -9.07
CA CYS A 119 -4.70 -1.98 -9.27
C CYS A 119 -5.48 -0.72 -9.66
N ARG A 120 -6.59 -0.91 -10.38
CA ARG A 120 -7.57 0.14 -10.69
C ARG A 120 -8.98 -0.41 -10.60
N GLY A 121 -9.78 0.05 -9.64
CA GLY A 121 -11.20 -0.31 -9.55
C GLY A 121 -11.97 0.04 -10.82
N GLY A 122 -12.80 -0.90 -11.28
CA GLY A 122 -13.57 -0.78 -12.52
C GLY A 122 -12.77 -0.92 -13.81
N SER A 123 -11.50 -1.35 -13.76
CA SER A 123 -10.74 -1.71 -14.96
C SER A 123 -11.26 -3.02 -15.57
N ALA A 124 -11.27 -3.11 -16.90
CA ALA A 124 -11.69 -4.29 -17.64
C ALA A 124 -11.01 -4.35 -19.02
N PHE A 125 -11.00 -5.53 -19.65
CA PHE A 125 -10.43 -5.71 -20.98
C PHE A 125 -11.35 -5.26 -22.12
N THR A 126 -12.66 -5.31 -21.92
CA THR A 126 -13.67 -5.06 -22.97
C THR A 126 -14.47 -3.78 -22.76
N ALA A 127 -14.11 -2.97 -21.76
CA ALA A 127 -14.77 -1.72 -21.42
C ALA A 127 -13.85 -0.84 -20.55
N GLY A 128 -14.10 0.47 -20.55
CA GLY A 128 -13.35 1.45 -19.78
C GLY A 128 -12.61 2.45 -20.66
N SER A 129 -12.19 3.56 -20.05
CA SER A 129 -11.35 4.56 -20.72
C SER A 129 -9.88 4.14 -20.69
N GLU A 130 -9.16 4.32 -21.80
CA GLU A 130 -7.71 4.07 -21.90
C GLU A 130 -6.87 4.85 -20.88
N GLY A 131 -7.21 6.11 -20.65
CA GLY A 131 -6.37 7.02 -19.85
C GLY A 131 -5.07 7.39 -20.58
N THR A 132 -4.05 7.80 -19.83
CA THR A 132 -2.71 8.10 -20.35
C THR A 132 -1.64 7.64 -19.36
N TYR A 133 -0.42 7.44 -19.87
CA TYR A 133 0.75 7.14 -19.07
C TYR A 133 1.72 8.33 -19.08
N SER A 134 2.36 8.61 -17.95
CA SER A 134 3.34 9.69 -17.79
C SER A 134 4.63 9.13 -17.19
N GLU A 135 5.74 9.35 -17.91
CA GLU A 135 7.11 9.11 -17.43
C GLU A 135 7.63 10.25 -16.54
N ARG A 136 6.95 11.41 -16.55
CA ARG A 136 7.39 12.59 -15.80
C ARG A 136 6.99 12.45 -14.34
N HIS A 137 8.00 12.40 -13.47
CA HIS A 137 7.90 12.43 -12.02
C HIS A 137 8.84 13.49 -11.46
#